data_AF-A0A420WTL6-F1
#
_entry.id   AF-A0A420WTL6-F1
#
_cell.length_a   1.000
_cell.length_b   1.000
_cell.length_c   1.000
_cell.angle_alpha   90.00
_cell.angle_beta   90.00
_cell.angle_gamma   90.00
#
_symmetry.space_group_name_H-M   'P 1'
#
loop_
_entity.id
_entity.type
_entity.pdbx_description
1 polymer ?
#
loop_
_entity_poly.entity_id
_entity_poly.type
_entity_poly.pdbx_seq_one_letter_code
_entity_poly.pdbx_strand_id
1 'polypeptide(L)'
;MSRASTGGVFLRVYIALVAALLLILAVGLFGISMVNDWRAAQYRERLAEAPMALLTALVAAQPEERRNAWLEQEQDRTGMGLALTDTEMLALGYWERRQLDHGDVVTRPASGDSGWRLFRRMPDSDTLLVAHFTGLSERQPQQLMLMLRQWLNAVPEDQREARFQTLRDQTALTMGIGSGSPAGLSSSQLEQLDAGQVVMNVEPERPSLALYTRLADGRWITVGPVRPFEPLPVVSIGAVMVVMLMLMGIIVYLLVRGVESRLRHMEQAASRFAAGDFDARVEARGSDYLGQFGAAFNSMAAQVQAVLSAQQEMMRAVSHEFRTPVARIRFALQMVEDMSDSPTIRRQLGEVDRDIESIDRLIDEILAYARLDSATETGLMFEPTATALMPLAEQVVDSLAPMYPALEITVKGEPADAVVDARYIQRALQNLVANACHHARRRVTVTLLNEEDSVMFDVEDDGQGVPRRDRERIFKPFTRLDDSRTRRGERQGGYGLGLAIVARVAQWHQGQVAIDTSTTLGGARFSLVLPIQHRAADSPE
;
A
#
# COMPACT_ATOMS: atom_id res chain seq x y z
N MET A 1 -20.60 -21.57 21.13
CA MET A 1 -20.70 -20.11 21.38
C MET A 1 -19.30 -19.51 21.30
N SER A 2 -18.82 -19.10 20.12
CA SER A 2 -17.59 -18.29 19.99
C SER A 2 -17.98 -16.88 19.56
N ARG A 3 -18.09 -16.00 20.55
CA ARG A 3 -18.33 -14.57 20.36
C ARG A 3 -17.13 -13.93 19.65
N ALA A 4 -17.44 -13.20 18.57
CA ALA A 4 -16.84 -11.93 18.17
C ALA A 4 -15.30 -11.83 18.13
N SER A 5 -14.69 -12.29 17.03
CA SER A 5 -13.42 -11.74 16.54
C SER A 5 -13.61 -10.87 15.30
N THR A 6 -14.85 -10.41 15.06
CA THR A 6 -15.25 -9.68 13.86
C THR A 6 -14.69 -8.25 13.74
N GLY A 7 -13.78 -7.85 14.65
CA GLY A 7 -13.43 -6.45 14.95
C GLY A 7 -11.96 -6.05 14.75
N GLY A 8 -11.17 -6.79 13.96
CA GLY A 8 -9.71 -6.55 13.88
C GLY A 8 -9.28 -5.39 13.00
N VAL A 9 -9.27 -5.59 11.67
CA VAL A 9 -8.72 -4.62 10.71
C VAL A 9 -9.74 -3.56 10.36
N PHE A 10 -10.88 -3.97 9.82
CA PHE A 10 -11.87 -3.05 9.28
C PHE A 10 -12.42 -2.12 10.34
N LEU A 11 -12.71 -2.64 11.54
CA LEU A 11 -13.15 -1.80 12.67
C LEU A 11 -12.07 -0.79 13.07
N ARG A 12 -10.79 -1.18 13.14
CA ARG A 12 -9.69 -0.22 13.42
C ARG A 12 -9.54 0.83 12.32
N VAL A 13 -9.68 0.43 11.05
CA VAL A 13 -9.66 1.35 9.90
C VAL A 13 -10.85 2.32 9.97
N TYR A 14 -12.06 1.84 10.26
CA TYR A 14 -13.24 2.69 10.42
C TYR A 14 -13.11 3.63 11.62
N ILE A 15 -12.64 3.14 12.77
CA ILE A 15 -12.36 3.98 13.95
C ILE A 15 -11.30 5.03 13.61
N ALA A 16 -10.22 4.65 12.93
CA ALA A 16 -9.17 5.57 12.52
C ALA A 16 -9.70 6.63 11.55
N LEU A 17 -10.57 6.26 10.62
CA LEU A 17 -11.18 7.17 9.64
C LEU A 17 -12.15 8.15 10.33
N VAL A 18 -12.99 7.67 11.24
CA VAL A 18 -13.89 8.53 12.04
C VAL A 18 -13.07 9.45 12.96
N ALA A 19 -12.04 8.94 13.63
CA ALA A 19 -11.17 9.74 14.47
C ALA A 19 -10.42 10.82 13.67
N ALA A 20 -9.90 10.46 12.49
CA ALA A 20 -9.28 11.41 11.56
C ALA A 20 -10.26 12.48 11.09
N LEU A 21 -11.51 12.11 10.80
CA LEU A 21 -12.56 13.04 10.37
C LEU A 21 -12.87 14.05 11.48
N LEU A 22 -13.09 13.55 12.69
CA LEU A 22 -13.36 14.41 13.86
C LEU A 22 -12.18 15.32 14.17
N LEU A 23 -10.95 14.80 14.08
CA LEU A 23 -9.74 15.58 14.31
C LEU A 23 -9.57 16.69 13.26
N ILE A 24 -9.69 16.35 11.97
CA ILE A 24 -9.58 17.33 10.87
C ILE A 24 -10.68 18.39 11.02
N LEU A 25 -11.91 17.98 11.32
CA LEU A 25 -13.03 18.89 11.56
C LEU A 25 -12.76 19.83 12.74
N ALA A 26 -12.31 19.29 13.87
CA ALA A 26 -11.99 20.07 15.06
C ALA A 26 -10.87 21.09 14.79
N VAL A 27 -9.79 20.66 14.11
CA VAL A 27 -8.66 21.54 13.74
C VAL A 27 -9.11 22.63 12.76
N GLY A 28 -9.94 22.28 11.77
CA GLY A 28 -10.47 23.24 10.80
C GLY A 28 -11.38 24.29 11.45
N LEU A 29 -12.34 23.86 12.27
CA LEU A 29 -13.24 24.77 13.01
C LEU A 29 -12.46 25.65 13.99
N PHE A 30 -11.50 25.07 14.71
CA PHE A 30 -10.64 25.82 15.62
C PHE A 30 -9.79 26.86 14.86
N GLY A 31 -9.19 26.49 13.73
CA GLY A 31 -8.41 27.41 12.91
C GLY A 31 -9.25 28.58 12.38
N ILE A 32 -10.47 28.29 11.88
CA ILE A 32 -11.41 29.33 11.42
C ILE A 32 -11.78 30.26 12.57
N SER A 33 -12.17 29.71 13.73
CA SER A 33 -12.52 30.52 14.91
C SER A 33 -11.35 31.40 15.35
N MET A 34 -10.16 30.82 15.49
CA MET A 34 -8.97 31.52 15.95
C MET A 34 -8.59 32.68 15.03
N VAL A 35 -8.60 32.46 13.70
CA VAL A 35 -8.30 33.52 12.72
C VAL A 35 -9.37 34.61 12.76
N ASN A 36 -10.64 34.23 12.88
CA ASN A 36 -11.75 35.18 12.95
C ASN A 36 -11.68 36.03 14.23
N ASP A 37 -11.40 35.40 15.37
CA ASP A 37 -11.26 36.07 16.67
C ASP A 37 -10.07 37.04 16.67
N TRP A 38 -8.95 36.62 16.08
CA TRP A 38 -7.78 37.49 15.89
C TRP A 38 -8.08 38.68 14.99
N ARG A 39 -8.74 38.47 13.85
CA ARG A 39 -9.18 39.57 12.96
C ARG A 39 -10.16 40.51 13.67
N ALA A 40 -11.07 39.97 14.48
CA ALA A 40 -12.02 40.76 15.25
C ALA A 40 -11.32 41.61 16.32
N ALA A 41 -10.28 41.07 16.97
CA ALA A 41 -9.45 41.82 17.91
C ALA A 41 -8.73 42.99 17.24
N GLN A 42 -8.04 42.74 16.12
CA GLN A 42 -7.37 43.79 15.35
C GLN A 42 -8.35 44.87 14.85
N TYR A 43 -9.54 44.46 14.41
CA TYR A 43 -10.58 45.39 14.00
C TYR A 43 -11.01 46.30 15.17
N ARG A 44 -11.22 45.75 16.38
CA ARG A 44 -11.57 46.52 17.58
C ARG A 44 -10.47 47.50 17.99
N GLU A 45 -9.20 47.07 17.93
CA GLU A 45 -8.05 47.94 18.22
C GLU A 45 -8.02 49.17 17.31
N ARG A 46 -8.14 48.96 15.99
CA ARG A 46 -8.18 50.06 15.01
C ARG A 46 -9.34 51.04 15.22
N LEU A 47 -10.50 50.55 15.67
CA LEU A 47 -11.63 51.42 16.01
C LEU A 47 -11.40 52.23 17.27
N ALA A 48 -10.65 51.69 18.22
CA ALA A 48 -10.38 52.34 19.50
C ALA A 48 -9.25 53.37 19.43
N GLU A 49 -8.37 53.31 18.43
CA GLU A 49 -7.23 54.23 18.26
C GLU A 49 -7.64 55.70 18.31
N ALA A 50 -8.57 56.16 17.47
CA ALA A 50 -8.93 57.58 17.42
C ALA A 50 -9.71 58.08 18.64
N PRO A 51 -10.72 57.35 19.15
CA PRO A 51 -11.37 57.71 20.41
C PRO A 51 -10.38 57.83 21.57
N MET A 52 -9.46 56.87 21.72
CA MET A 52 -8.47 56.91 22.79
C MET A 52 -7.43 58.00 22.57
N ALA A 53 -6.99 58.26 21.33
CA ALA A 53 -6.10 59.38 21.02
C ALA A 53 -6.71 60.72 21.47
N LEU A 54 -7.98 60.93 21.13
CA LEU A 54 -8.73 62.13 21.47
C LEU A 54 -8.89 62.25 22.99
N LEU A 55 -9.32 61.19 23.67
CA LEU A 55 -9.49 61.19 25.12
C LEU A 55 -8.16 61.45 25.84
N THR A 56 -7.08 60.79 25.40
CA THR A 56 -5.73 61.03 25.93
C THR A 56 -5.30 62.48 25.74
N ALA A 57 -5.51 63.07 24.56
CA ALA A 57 -5.19 64.48 24.29
C ALA A 57 -6.03 65.45 25.14
N LEU A 58 -7.31 65.12 25.40
CA LEU A 58 -8.20 65.90 26.24
C LEU A 58 -7.79 65.86 27.71
N VAL A 59 -7.42 64.68 28.23
CA VAL A 59 -6.94 64.51 29.61
C VAL A 59 -5.59 65.19 29.80
N ALA A 60 -4.67 65.04 28.84
CA ALA A 60 -3.34 65.65 28.90
C ALA A 60 -3.41 67.19 28.93
N ALA A 61 -4.43 67.78 28.30
CA ALA A 61 -4.66 69.23 28.34
C ALA A 61 -5.18 69.74 29.69
N GLN A 62 -5.63 68.87 30.61
CA GLN A 62 -6.07 69.26 31.94
C GLN A 62 -4.91 69.30 32.94
N PRO A 63 -4.92 70.25 33.90
CA PRO A 63 -3.98 70.25 35.03
C PRO A 63 -4.04 68.93 35.80
N GLU A 64 -2.89 68.40 36.25
CA GLU A 64 -2.79 67.08 36.89
C GLU A 64 -3.77 66.89 38.04
N GLU A 65 -3.92 67.90 38.90
CA GLU A 65 -4.82 67.89 40.06
C GLU A 65 -6.31 67.74 39.69
N ARG A 66 -6.69 68.11 38.46
CA ARG A 66 -8.10 68.07 38.00
C ARG A 66 -8.40 66.92 37.05
N ARG A 67 -7.40 66.12 36.64
CA ARG A 67 -7.59 65.04 35.65
C ARG A 67 -8.65 64.03 36.10
N ASN A 68 -8.61 63.58 37.36
CA ASN A 68 -9.57 62.60 37.89
C ASN A 68 -10.99 63.16 37.98
N ALA A 69 -11.17 64.39 38.47
CA ALA A 69 -12.48 65.04 38.54
C ALA A 69 -13.08 65.28 37.15
N TRP A 70 -12.24 65.64 36.16
CA TRP A 70 -12.68 65.78 34.77
C TRP A 70 -13.11 64.42 34.18
N LEU A 71 -12.37 63.35 34.46
CA LEU A 71 -12.73 62.01 34.02
C LEU A 71 -14.08 61.57 34.59
N GLU A 72 -14.33 61.75 35.89
CA GLU A 72 -15.63 61.45 36.52
C GLU A 72 -16.78 62.21 35.85
N GLN A 73 -16.59 63.50 35.55
CA GLN A 73 -17.62 64.29 34.86
C GLN A 73 -17.90 63.79 33.44
N GLU A 74 -16.85 63.38 32.71
CA GLU A 74 -17.01 62.85 31.35
C GLU A 74 -17.56 61.42 31.34
N GLN A 75 -17.42 60.65 32.44
CA GLN A 75 -18.06 59.35 32.57
C GLN A 75 -19.58 59.46 32.47
N ASP A 76 -20.16 60.41 33.23
CA ASP A 76 -21.62 60.65 33.22
C ASP A 76 -22.10 61.13 31.85
N ARG A 77 -21.29 61.93 31.14
CA ARG A 77 -21.66 62.50 29.84
C ARG A 77 -21.58 61.50 28.70
N THR A 78 -20.52 60.67 28.68
CA THR A 78 -20.25 59.74 27.58
C THR A 78 -20.88 58.36 27.82
N GLY A 79 -21.22 58.02 29.06
CA GLY A 79 -21.62 56.68 29.45
C GLY A 79 -20.51 55.64 29.31
N MET A 80 -19.25 56.08 29.24
CA MET A 80 -18.05 55.25 29.27
C MET A 80 -17.36 55.46 30.61
N GLY A 81 -16.97 54.39 31.30
CA GLY A 81 -16.18 54.52 32.51
C GLY A 81 -14.72 54.84 32.16
N LEU A 82 -14.24 56.01 32.57
CA LEU A 82 -12.92 56.56 32.26
C LEU A 82 -12.11 56.72 33.55
N ALA A 83 -10.93 56.12 33.63
CA ALA A 83 -10.08 56.20 34.82
C ALA A 83 -8.61 56.28 34.44
N LEU A 84 -7.79 56.81 35.34
CA LEU A 84 -6.33 56.69 35.27
C LEU A 84 -5.90 55.54 36.19
N THR A 85 -4.99 54.70 35.72
CA THR A 85 -4.47 53.56 36.49
C THR A 85 -2.99 53.40 36.24
N ASP A 86 -2.22 53.05 37.27
CA ASP A 86 -0.80 52.81 37.12
C ASP A 86 -0.51 51.52 36.34
N THR A 87 0.51 51.57 35.49
CA THR A 87 0.93 50.43 34.67
C THR A 87 1.27 49.19 35.52
N GLU A 88 1.80 49.39 36.73
CA GLU A 88 2.16 48.31 37.66
C GLU A 88 0.96 47.57 38.27
N MET A 89 -0.20 48.22 38.39
CA MET A 89 -1.41 47.61 38.95
C MET A 89 -2.11 46.67 37.97
N LEU A 90 -1.70 46.69 36.70
CA LEU A 90 -2.27 45.87 35.63
C LEU A 90 -1.32 44.71 35.30
N ALA A 91 -1.86 43.49 35.34
CA ALA A 91 -1.16 42.30 34.84
C ALA A 91 -1.09 42.32 33.30
N LEU A 92 -0.24 43.17 32.74
CA LEU A 92 0.02 43.31 31.30
C LEU A 92 1.05 42.29 30.83
N GLY A 93 0.75 41.56 29.76
CA GLY A 93 1.68 40.67 29.09
C GLY A 93 2.77 41.45 28.33
N TYR A 94 3.81 40.75 27.88
CA TYR A 94 4.95 41.35 27.17
C TYR A 94 4.52 42.17 25.93
N TRP A 95 3.64 41.61 25.10
CA TRP A 95 3.18 42.25 23.87
C TRP A 95 2.31 43.49 24.12
N GLU A 96 1.44 43.43 25.13
CA GLU A 96 0.58 44.57 25.50
C GLU A 96 1.41 45.74 26.04
N ARG A 97 2.45 45.47 26.85
CA ARG A 97 3.39 46.51 27.29
C ARG A 97 4.10 47.16 26.10
N ARG A 98 4.61 46.36 25.18
CA ARG A 98 5.29 46.85 23.98
C ARG A 98 4.37 47.71 23.11
N GLN A 99 3.10 47.32 22.96
CA GLN A 99 2.09 48.07 22.22
C GLN A 99 1.82 49.43 22.90
N LEU A 100 1.65 49.45 24.23
CA LEU A 100 1.49 50.68 25.00
C LEU A 100 2.73 51.58 24.97
N ASP A 101 3.94 51.01 24.94
CA ASP A 101 5.20 51.76 24.81
C ASP A 101 5.33 52.46 23.46
N HIS A 102 4.74 51.89 22.40
CA HIS A 102 4.64 52.52 21.08
C HIS A 102 3.50 53.56 20.98
N GLY A 103 2.70 53.73 22.04
CA GLY A 103 1.57 54.67 22.07
C GLY A 103 0.27 54.12 21.47
N ASP A 104 0.25 52.82 21.14
CA ASP A 104 -0.90 52.14 20.58
C ASP A 104 -1.95 51.81 21.66
N VAL A 105 -3.16 51.47 21.22
CA VAL A 105 -4.27 51.08 22.11
C VAL A 105 -4.28 49.57 22.32
N VAL A 106 -4.41 49.14 23.57
CA VAL A 106 -4.65 47.74 23.93
C VAL A 106 -6.12 47.55 24.28
N THR A 107 -6.73 46.46 23.82
CA THR A 107 -8.13 46.11 24.12
C THR A 107 -8.23 44.80 24.89
N ARG A 108 -9.07 44.77 25.93
CA ARG A 108 -9.39 43.56 26.70
C ARG A 108 -10.90 43.43 26.91
N PRO A 109 -11.44 42.20 26.97
CA PRO A 109 -12.81 42.00 27.44
C PRO A 109 -12.95 42.46 28.91
N ALA A 110 -14.11 43.03 29.24
CA ALA A 110 -14.47 43.33 30.61
C ALA A 110 -14.72 42.01 31.38
N SER A 111 -14.24 41.93 32.62
CA SER A 111 -14.43 40.74 33.44
C SER A 111 -15.89 40.68 33.91
N GLY A 112 -16.65 39.69 33.44
CA GLY A 112 -18.00 39.38 33.94
C GLY A 112 -19.17 40.05 33.21
N ASP A 113 -18.94 40.93 32.24
CA ASP A 113 -20.00 41.60 31.49
C ASP A 113 -19.63 41.77 30.00
N SER A 114 -20.62 42.00 29.14
CA SER A 114 -20.49 42.08 27.65
C SER A 114 -19.74 43.33 27.13
N GLY A 115 -18.81 43.85 27.93
CA GLY A 115 -18.09 45.09 27.68
C GLY A 115 -16.63 44.93 27.27
N TRP A 116 -16.02 46.04 26.89
CA TRP A 116 -14.60 46.15 26.53
C TRP A 116 -13.90 47.18 27.42
N ARG A 117 -12.62 46.93 27.68
CA ARG A 117 -11.67 47.85 28.33
C ARG A 117 -10.59 48.21 27.32
N LEU A 118 -10.37 49.50 27.15
CA LEU A 118 -9.37 50.10 26.28
C LEU A 118 -8.29 50.73 27.15
N PHE A 119 -7.03 50.56 26.78
CA PHE A 119 -5.88 51.09 27.50
C PHE A 119 -5.00 51.88 26.54
N ARG A 120 -4.58 53.08 26.95
CA ARG A 120 -3.58 53.88 26.23
C ARG A 120 -2.69 54.60 27.23
N ARG A 121 -1.40 54.68 26.95
CA ARG A 121 -0.45 55.41 27.80
C ARG A 121 -0.62 56.92 27.68
N MET A 122 -0.54 57.62 28.81
CA MET A 122 -0.56 59.08 28.84
C MET A 122 0.78 59.67 28.36
N PRO A 123 0.78 60.82 27.65
CA PRO A 123 2.01 61.54 27.35
C PRO A 123 2.61 62.04 28.67
N ASP A 124 3.89 61.78 28.89
CA ASP A 124 4.67 62.29 30.03
C ASP A 124 4.35 61.68 31.42
N SER A 125 3.63 60.57 31.50
CA SER A 125 3.44 59.83 32.76
C SER A 125 3.42 58.30 32.57
N ASP A 126 3.71 57.55 33.64
CA ASP A 126 3.63 56.07 33.63
C ASP A 126 2.22 55.54 33.91
N THR A 127 1.23 56.43 33.79
CA THR A 127 -0.19 56.14 33.98
C THR A 127 -0.87 55.80 32.66
N LEU A 128 -1.82 54.89 32.74
CA LEU A 128 -2.66 54.46 31.63
C LEU A 128 -4.04 55.09 31.75
N LEU A 129 -4.53 55.64 30.65
CA LEU A 129 -5.94 55.97 30.49
C LEU A 129 -6.70 54.67 30.18
N VAL A 130 -7.66 54.37 31.04
CA VAL A 130 -8.55 53.22 30.93
C VAL A 130 -9.94 53.71 30.56
N ALA A 131 -10.48 53.25 29.44
CA ALA A 131 -11.87 53.47 29.07
C ALA A 131 -12.61 52.13 29.04
N HIS A 132 -13.79 52.04 29.66
CA HIS A 132 -14.58 50.82 29.66
C HIS A 132 -16.05 51.09 29.35
N PHE A 133 -16.69 50.19 28.62
CA PHE A 133 -18.09 50.31 28.24
C PHE A 133 -18.72 48.93 28.09
N THR A 134 -19.99 48.79 28.44
CA THR A 134 -20.77 47.53 28.39
C THR A 134 -21.44 47.28 27.02
N GLY A 135 -21.18 48.14 26.03
CA GLY A 135 -21.61 48.00 24.64
C GLY A 135 -21.43 49.30 23.84
N LEU A 136 -21.32 49.20 22.51
CA LEU A 136 -21.33 50.36 21.61
C LEU A 136 -22.79 50.70 21.28
N SER A 137 -23.34 51.73 21.91
CA SER A 137 -24.63 52.32 21.52
C SER A 137 -24.40 53.45 20.51
N GLU A 138 -25.46 53.99 19.91
CA GLU A 138 -25.36 55.17 19.04
C GLU A 138 -24.87 56.42 19.80
N ARG A 139 -24.96 56.45 21.13
CA ARG A 139 -24.60 57.60 21.96
C ARG A 139 -23.10 57.84 22.06
N GLN A 140 -22.29 56.81 22.29
CA GLN A 140 -20.84 56.97 22.47
C GLN A 140 -20.14 57.61 21.26
N PRO A 141 -20.32 57.14 20.00
CA PRO A 141 -19.70 57.77 18.85
C PRO A 141 -20.17 59.21 18.63
N GLN A 142 -21.44 59.53 18.93
CA GLN A 142 -21.95 60.89 18.88
C GLN A 142 -21.27 61.80 19.92
N GLN A 143 -21.14 61.34 21.16
CA GLN A 143 -20.48 62.11 22.23
C GLN A 143 -18.98 62.32 21.92
N LEU A 144 -18.29 61.29 21.44
CA LEU A 144 -16.89 61.41 21.00
C LEU A 144 -16.74 62.42 19.85
N MET A 145 -17.68 62.46 18.90
CA MET A 145 -17.66 63.45 17.82
C MET A 145 -17.91 64.87 18.34
N LEU A 146 -18.80 65.04 19.33
CA LEU A 146 -19.00 66.33 20.00
C LEU A 146 -17.76 66.78 20.78
N MET A 147 -17.07 65.85 21.45
CA MET A 147 -15.80 66.11 22.13
C MET A 147 -14.71 66.54 21.14
N LEU A 148 -14.60 65.86 20.00
CA LEU A 148 -13.67 66.22 18.93
C LEU A 148 -13.95 67.65 18.43
N ARG A 149 -15.22 67.97 18.19
CA ARG A 149 -15.65 69.32 17.79
C ARG A 149 -15.28 70.37 18.82
N GLN A 150 -15.57 70.12 20.10
CA GLN A 150 -15.23 71.03 21.20
C GLN A 150 -13.72 71.24 21.30
N TRP A 151 -12.94 70.17 21.18
CA TRP A 151 -11.47 70.20 21.23
C TRP A 151 -10.85 71.02 20.10
N LEU A 152 -11.38 70.92 18.88
CA LEU A 152 -10.91 71.72 17.75
C LEU A 152 -11.35 73.19 17.85
N ASN A 153 -12.58 73.46 18.30
CA ASN A 153 -13.08 74.82 18.47
C ASN A 153 -12.38 75.59 19.60
N ALA A 154 -11.70 74.90 20.53
CA ALA A 154 -10.91 75.53 21.60
C ALA A 154 -9.67 76.28 21.10
N VAL A 155 -9.30 76.14 19.82
CA VAL A 155 -8.11 76.75 19.20
C VAL A 155 -8.53 77.68 18.06
N PRO A 156 -7.79 78.78 17.80
CA PRO A 156 -8.02 79.66 16.66
C PRO A 156 -8.00 78.93 15.31
N GLU A 157 -8.73 79.46 14.33
CA GLU A 157 -9.02 78.81 13.04
C GLU A 157 -7.77 78.40 12.24
N ASP A 158 -6.70 79.19 12.32
CA ASP A 158 -5.41 78.97 11.67
C ASP A 158 -4.66 77.73 12.19
N GLN A 159 -4.93 77.33 13.43
CA GLN A 159 -4.26 76.19 14.08
C GLN A 159 -5.14 74.92 14.15
N ARG A 160 -6.43 75.00 13.80
CA ARG A 160 -7.36 73.84 13.86
C ARG A 160 -6.94 72.70 12.94
N GLU A 161 -6.53 73.03 11.72
CA GLU A 161 -6.12 72.03 10.72
C GLU A 161 -4.86 71.29 11.18
N ALA A 162 -3.85 72.01 11.66
CA ALA A 162 -2.62 71.42 12.19
C ALA A 162 -2.91 70.49 13.38
N ARG A 163 -3.79 70.92 14.29
CA ARG A 163 -4.21 70.11 15.45
C ARG A 163 -5.00 68.86 15.04
N PHE A 164 -5.85 68.97 14.03
CA PHE A 164 -6.58 67.83 13.47
C PHE A 164 -5.63 66.85 12.76
N GLN A 165 -4.60 67.35 12.07
CA GLN A 165 -3.58 66.51 11.45
C GLN A 165 -2.79 65.70 12.49
N THR A 166 -2.42 66.29 13.64
CA THR A 166 -1.79 65.52 14.74
C THR A 166 -2.63 64.32 15.18
N LEU A 167 -3.95 64.49 15.28
CA LEU A 167 -4.85 63.39 15.63
C LEU A 167 -4.96 62.38 14.49
N ARG A 168 -5.07 62.85 13.24
CA ARG A 168 -5.15 62.01 12.05
C ARG A 168 -3.91 61.14 11.87
N ASP A 169 -2.73 61.66 12.15
CA ASP A 169 -1.46 60.93 12.03
C ASP A 169 -1.28 59.84 13.09
N GLN A 170 -2.03 59.91 14.20
CA GLN A 170 -1.97 58.96 15.31
C GLN A 170 -3.03 57.86 15.24
N THR A 171 -3.78 57.76 14.13
CA THR A 171 -4.94 56.87 14.05
C THR A 171 -5.08 56.25 12.66
N ALA A 172 -5.48 54.99 12.58
CA ALA A 172 -5.79 54.30 11.33
C ALA A 172 -7.18 54.66 10.75
N LEU A 173 -7.97 55.46 11.46
CA LEU A 173 -9.31 55.87 11.03
C LEU A 173 -9.24 56.95 9.94
N THR A 174 -10.06 56.78 8.89
CA THR A 174 -10.18 57.81 7.85
C THR A 174 -10.92 59.00 8.43
N MET A 175 -10.26 60.15 8.46
CA MET A 175 -10.82 61.40 8.97
C MET A 175 -10.49 62.54 8.01
N GLY A 176 -11.41 63.50 7.87
CA GLY A 176 -11.25 64.62 6.95
C GLY A 176 -11.99 65.87 7.39
N ILE A 177 -11.48 67.02 6.97
CA ILE A 177 -12.17 68.31 7.06
C ILE A 177 -12.55 68.73 5.64
N GLY A 178 -13.79 69.15 5.45
CA GLY A 178 -14.30 69.62 4.16
C GLY A 178 -15.05 70.94 4.28
N SER A 179 -15.19 71.63 3.15
CA SER A 179 -16.00 72.84 2.99
C SER A 179 -17.22 72.56 2.11
N GLY A 180 -18.26 73.39 2.23
CA GLY A 180 -19.51 73.20 1.50
C GLY A 180 -20.38 72.07 2.07
N SER A 181 -21.27 71.50 1.24
CA SER A 181 -22.14 70.40 1.64
C SER A 181 -21.43 69.05 1.46
N PRO A 182 -21.39 68.17 2.49
CA PRO A 182 -20.84 66.83 2.34
C PRO A 182 -21.61 66.03 1.29
N ALA A 183 -20.89 65.28 0.45
CA ALA A 183 -21.50 64.37 -0.51
C ALA A 183 -22.07 63.14 0.21
N GLY A 184 -23.22 62.63 -0.24
CA GLY A 184 -23.81 61.38 0.26
C GLY A 184 -24.71 61.50 1.49
N LEU A 185 -25.01 62.71 1.97
CA LEU A 185 -26.01 62.96 3.01
C LEU A 185 -27.39 63.28 2.41
N SER A 186 -28.45 62.78 3.04
CA SER A 186 -29.83 63.14 2.70
C SER A 186 -30.14 64.59 3.08
N SER A 187 -31.24 65.15 2.54
CA SER A 187 -31.68 66.51 2.88
C SER A 187 -31.93 66.70 4.38
N SER A 188 -32.52 65.70 5.06
CA SER A 188 -32.76 65.75 6.51
C SER A 188 -31.46 65.65 7.32
N GLN A 189 -30.49 64.86 6.85
CA GLN A 189 -29.17 64.78 7.45
C GLN A 189 -28.39 66.09 7.29
N LEU A 190 -28.50 66.76 6.13
CA LEU A 190 -27.90 68.08 5.91
C LEU A 190 -28.51 69.13 6.84
N GLU A 191 -29.84 69.14 7.01
CA GLU A 191 -30.52 70.03 7.97
C GLU A 191 -30.06 69.80 9.42
N GLN A 192 -29.91 68.53 9.82
CA GLN A 192 -29.38 68.18 11.15
C GLN A 192 -27.93 68.65 11.33
N LEU A 193 -27.09 68.48 10.30
CA LEU A 193 -25.70 68.94 10.32
C LEU A 193 -25.62 70.47 10.41
N ASP A 194 -26.50 71.18 9.70
CA ASP A 194 -26.61 72.64 9.72
C ASP A 194 -27.16 73.17 11.04
N ALA A 195 -28.04 72.42 11.70
CA ALA A 195 -28.47 72.65 13.07
C ALA A 195 -27.36 72.36 14.11
N GLY A 196 -26.16 71.95 13.67
CA GLY A 196 -25.01 71.65 14.52
C GLY A 196 -25.13 70.33 15.27
N GLN A 197 -25.99 69.41 14.84
CA GLN A 197 -26.08 68.06 15.39
C GLN A 197 -25.00 67.16 14.78
N VAL A 198 -24.68 66.05 15.47
CA VAL A 198 -23.81 65.00 14.90
C VAL A 198 -24.68 64.09 14.06
N VAL A 199 -24.28 63.92 12.80
CA VAL A 199 -25.02 63.12 11.84
C VAL A 199 -24.29 61.80 11.62
N MET A 200 -25.04 60.72 11.78
CA MET A 200 -24.57 59.37 11.47
C MET A 200 -25.11 58.99 10.10
N ASN A 201 -24.20 58.70 9.17
CA ASN A 201 -24.56 58.18 7.85
C ASN A 201 -24.17 56.71 7.77
N VAL A 202 -25.15 55.87 7.41
CA VAL A 202 -24.95 54.44 7.14
C VAL A 202 -25.30 54.22 5.68
N GLU A 203 -24.28 53.96 4.87
CA GLU A 203 -24.48 53.79 3.43
C GLU A 203 -25.09 52.41 3.12
N PRO A 204 -26.28 52.33 2.50
CA PRO A 204 -27.02 51.08 2.36
C PRO A 204 -26.41 50.10 1.35
N GLU A 205 -25.74 50.59 0.29
CA GLU A 205 -25.14 49.73 -0.74
C GLU A 205 -23.80 49.13 -0.31
N ARG A 206 -23.05 49.85 0.52
CA ARG A 206 -21.78 49.40 1.11
C ARG A 206 -21.83 49.74 2.59
N PRO A 207 -22.26 48.81 3.46
CA PRO A 207 -22.49 49.10 4.87
C PRO A 207 -21.23 49.70 5.44
N SER A 208 -21.29 50.99 5.70
CA SER A 208 -20.19 51.75 6.25
C SER A 208 -20.75 52.90 7.05
N LEU A 209 -20.13 53.13 8.20
CA LEU A 209 -20.53 54.14 9.16
C LEU A 209 -19.61 55.35 9.01
N ALA A 210 -20.19 56.51 8.74
CA ALA A 210 -19.49 57.79 8.74
C ALA A 210 -20.21 58.77 9.67
N LEU A 211 -19.45 59.49 10.47
CA LEU A 211 -19.95 60.51 11.41
C LEU A 211 -19.55 61.89 10.92
N TYR A 212 -20.52 62.80 10.86
CA TYR A 212 -20.33 64.17 10.41
C TYR A 212 -20.67 65.16 11.53
N THR A 213 -19.89 66.22 11.66
CA THR A 213 -20.25 67.37 12.51
C THR A 213 -19.73 68.68 11.92
N ARG A 214 -20.40 69.78 12.24
CA ARG A 214 -20.07 71.11 11.72
C ARG A 214 -19.23 71.93 12.70
N LEU A 215 -18.12 72.48 12.23
CA LEU A 215 -17.22 73.38 12.98
C LEU A 215 -17.80 74.80 13.07
N ALA A 216 -17.26 75.61 14.00
CA ALA A 216 -17.71 76.99 14.19
C ALA A 216 -17.39 77.92 13.00
N ASP A 217 -16.39 77.57 12.17
CA ASP A 217 -16.03 78.27 10.93
C ASP A 217 -16.90 77.85 9.71
N GLY A 218 -17.89 76.97 9.93
CA GLY A 218 -18.81 76.50 8.90
C GLY A 218 -18.30 75.31 8.08
N ARG A 219 -17.04 74.88 8.25
CA ARG A 219 -16.52 73.61 7.69
C ARG A 219 -17.13 72.40 8.41
N TRP A 220 -17.00 71.22 7.82
CA TRP A 220 -17.44 69.97 8.44
C TRP A 220 -16.28 69.00 8.63
N ILE A 221 -16.41 68.14 9.64
CA ILE A 221 -15.48 67.03 9.92
C ILE A 221 -16.21 65.73 9.63
N THR A 222 -15.51 64.80 8.99
CA THR A 222 -15.92 63.40 8.84
C THR A 222 -14.99 62.47 9.61
N VAL A 223 -15.56 61.48 10.29
CA VAL A 223 -14.85 60.31 10.83
C VAL A 223 -15.50 59.07 10.23
N GLY A 224 -14.72 58.33 9.43
CA GLY A 224 -15.20 57.23 8.60
C GLY A 224 -14.86 57.44 7.11
N PRO A 225 -15.26 56.52 6.22
CA PRO A 225 -16.18 55.41 6.47
C PRO A 225 -15.53 54.23 7.21
N VAL A 226 -16.22 53.73 8.24
CA VAL A 226 -15.87 52.51 8.97
C VAL A 226 -16.74 51.37 8.47
N ARG A 227 -16.14 50.33 7.90
CA ARG A 227 -16.88 49.12 7.48
C ARG A 227 -17.09 48.20 8.68
N PRO A 228 -18.27 47.56 8.83
CA PRO A 228 -18.50 46.60 9.90
C PRO A 228 -17.52 45.42 9.77
N PHE A 229 -17.27 44.75 10.88
CA PHE A 229 -16.48 43.52 10.87
C PHE A 229 -17.20 42.44 10.07
N GLU A 230 -16.62 42.08 8.93
CA GLU A 230 -17.06 40.91 8.17
C GLU A 230 -16.21 39.69 8.59
N PRO A 231 -16.85 38.59 9.00
CA PRO A 231 -16.15 37.35 9.28
C PRO A 231 -15.44 36.83 8.02
N LEU A 232 -14.65 35.76 8.18
CA LEU A 232 -13.95 35.12 7.07
C LEU A 232 -14.86 34.94 5.84
N PRO A 233 -14.46 35.44 4.65
CA PRO A 233 -15.27 35.30 3.44
C PRO A 233 -15.60 33.84 3.14
N VAL A 234 -16.79 33.57 2.60
CA VAL A 234 -17.24 32.21 2.27
C VAL A 234 -16.22 31.47 1.38
N VAL A 235 -15.53 32.19 0.49
CA VAL A 235 -14.46 31.64 -0.36
C VAL A 235 -13.29 31.09 0.47
N SER A 236 -12.88 31.79 1.54
CA SER A 236 -11.81 31.32 2.43
C SER A 236 -12.22 30.10 3.25
N ILE A 237 -13.48 30.05 3.69
CA ILE A 237 -14.06 28.86 4.35
C ILE A 237 -14.08 27.67 3.38
N GLY A 238 -14.47 27.92 2.12
CA GLY A 238 -14.41 26.92 1.05
C GLY A 238 -12.99 26.39 0.81
N ALA A 239 -11.99 27.26 0.80
CA ALA A 239 -10.59 26.86 0.66
C ALA A 239 -10.12 25.96 1.82
N VAL A 240 -10.47 26.29 3.07
CA VAL A 240 -10.17 25.45 4.24
C VAL A 240 -10.87 24.09 4.11
N MET A 241 -12.13 24.06 3.66
CA MET A 241 -12.88 22.82 3.44
C MET A 241 -12.22 21.93 2.38
N VAL A 242 -11.72 22.50 1.28
CA VAL A 242 -10.98 21.75 0.25
C VAL A 242 -9.70 21.15 0.82
N VAL A 243 -8.93 21.91 1.61
CA VAL A 243 -7.72 21.40 2.28
C VAL A 243 -8.07 20.24 3.23
N MET A 244 -9.14 20.37 4.01
CA MET A 244 -9.62 19.29 4.90
C MET A 244 -10.01 18.03 4.12
N LEU A 245 -10.69 18.17 2.98
CA LEU A 245 -11.03 17.05 2.09
C LEU A 245 -9.79 16.39 1.48
N MET A 246 -8.79 17.17 1.07
CA MET A 246 -7.52 16.63 0.56
C MET A 246 -6.78 15.85 1.64
N LEU A 247 -6.69 16.39 2.87
CA LEU A 247 -6.08 15.70 4.01
C LEU A 247 -6.80 14.38 4.33
N MET A 248 -8.13 14.39 4.31
CA MET A 248 -8.93 13.17 4.46
C MET A 248 -8.62 12.14 3.36
N GLY A 249 -8.58 12.58 2.10
CA GLY A 249 -8.24 11.72 0.96
C GLY A 249 -6.86 11.07 1.11
N ILE A 250 -5.86 11.82 1.58
CA ILE A 250 -4.51 11.30 1.85
C ILE A 250 -4.55 10.22 2.94
N ILE A 251 -5.26 10.45 4.05
CA ILE A 251 -5.38 9.46 5.14
C ILE A 251 -6.05 8.18 4.64
N VAL A 252 -7.15 8.31 3.89
CA VAL A 252 -7.84 7.17 3.29
C VAL A 252 -6.92 6.40 2.35
N TYR A 253 -6.18 7.10 1.48
CA TYR A 253 -5.23 6.48 0.55
C TYR A 253 -4.12 5.69 1.29
N LEU A 254 -3.53 6.26 2.34
CA LEU A 254 -2.49 5.59 3.13
C LEU A 254 -3.02 4.33 3.83
N LEU A 255 -4.22 4.39 4.40
CA LEU A 255 -4.88 3.23 5.03
C LEU A 255 -5.15 2.11 4.01
N VAL A 256 -5.72 2.46 2.86
CA VAL A 256 -6.04 1.50 1.78
C VAL A 256 -4.76 0.86 1.23
N ARG A 257 -3.73 1.66 0.93
CA ARG A 257 -2.44 1.17 0.42
C ARG A 257 -1.77 0.19 1.40
N GLY A 258 -1.90 0.42 2.70
CA GLY A 258 -1.40 -0.49 3.74
C GLY A 258 -2.09 -1.85 3.72
N VAL A 259 -3.41 -1.89 3.50
CA VAL A 259 -4.18 -3.15 3.38
C VAL A 259 -3.82 -3.87 2.08
N GLU A 260 -3.83 -3.16 0.95
CA GLU A 260 -3.54 -3.71 -0.38
C GLU A 260 -2.15 -4.37 -0.44
N SER A 261 -1.13 -3.75 0.15
CA SER A 261 0.22 -4.33 0.21
C SER A 261 0.26 -5.67 0.93
N ARG A 262 -0.53 -5.84 2.00
CA ARG A 262 -0.56 -7.10 2.75
C ARG A 262 -1.28 -8.20 1.97
N LEU A 263 -2.37 -7.86 1.28
CA LEU A 263 -3.07 -8.81 0.40
C LEU A 263 -2.15 -9.33 -0.72
N ARG A 264 -1.37 -8.45 -1.36
CA ARG A 264 -0.41 -8.86 -2.40
C ARG A 264 0.63 -9.87 -1.89
N HIS A 265 1.15 -9.68 -0.68
CA HIS A 265 2.10 -10.66 -0.11
C HIS A 265 1.45 -12.02 0.15
N MET A 266 0.18 -12.06 0.56
CA MET A 266 -0.56 -13.30 0.75
C MET A 266 -0.84 -14.00 -0.57
N GLU A 267 -1.23 -13.24 -1.59
CA GLU A 267 -1.42 -13.73 -2.96
C GLU A 267 -0.14 -14.36 -3.51
N GLN A 268 1.01 -13.67 -3.35
CA GLN A 268 2.30 -14.19 -3.78
C GLN A 268 2.70 -15.48 -3.05
N ALA A 269 2.49 -15.55 -1.74
CA ALA A 269 2.77 -16.78 -0.97
C ALA A 269 1.86 -17.94 -1.40
N ALA A 270 0.57 -17.67 -1.63
CA ALA A 270 -0.37 -18.68 -2.12
C ALA A 270 -0.02 -19.14 -3.55
N SER A 271 0.37 -18.23 -4.43
CA SER A 271 0.81 -18.54 -5.80
C SER A 271 2.08 -19.38 -5.82
N ARG A 272 3.09 -19.04 -4.98
CA ARG A 272 4.30 -19.85 -4.82
C ARG A 272 3.99 -21.25 -4.31
N PHE A 273 3.13 -21.35 -3.30
CA PHE A 273 2.68 -22.64 -2.77
C PHE A 273 1.98 -23.47 -3.85
N ALA A 274 1.10 -22.85 -4.64
CA ALA A 274 0.43 -23.52 -5.77
C ALA A 274 1.39 -23.93 -6.89
N ALA A 275 2.53 -23.25 -7.04
CA ALA A 275 3.59 -23.58 -7.99
C ALA A 275 4.56 -24.68 -7.49
N GLY A 276 4.32 -25.27 -6.31
CA GLY A 276 5.11 -26.37 -5.75
C GLY A 276 6.14 -25.98 -4.68
N ASP A 277 6.24 -24.69 -4.32
CA ASP A 277 7.06 -24.24 -3.19
C ASP A 277 6.30 -24.44 -1.87
N PHE A 278 6.26 -25.69 -1.36
CA PHE A 278 5.54 -26.06 -0.15
C PHE A 278 6.14 -25.49 1.14
N ASP A 279 7.32 -24.87 1.07
CA ASP A 279 7.93 -24.15 2.19
C ASP A 279 7.48 -22.67 2.26
N ALA A 280 6.77 -22.18 1.24
CA ALA A 280 6.21 -20.84 1.24
C ALA A 280 5.27 -20.65 2.44
N ARG A 281 5.46 -19.56 3.19
CA ARG A 281 4.65 -19.18 4.34
C ARG A 281 4.26 -17.71 4.26
N VAL A 282 3.09 -17.40 4.83
CA VAL A 282 2.64 -16.03 5.01
C VAL A 282 3.15 -15.50 6.35
N GLU A 283 3.74 -14.31 6.37
CA GLU A 283 4.01 -13.60 7.62
C GLU A 283 2.67 -13.19 8.28
N ALA A 284 2.20 -14.00 9.24
CA ALA A 284 1.01 -13.70 10.02
C ALA A 284 1.31 -12.65 11.11
N ARG A 285 1.57 -11.40 10.71
CA ARG A 285 1.77 -10.27 11.65
C ARG A 285 0.43 -9.63 12.04
N GLY A 286 0.08 -9.77 13.32
CA GLY A 286 -1.05 -9.10 13.95
C GLY A 286 -2.20 -10.04 14.33
N SER A 287 -3.00 -9.65 15.33
CA SER A 287 -4.18 -10.41 15.78
C SER A 287 -5.45 -10.12 14.96
N ASP A 288 -5.27 -9.47 13.82
CA ASP A 288 -6.34 -9.00 12.97
C ASP A 288 -6.79 -10.08 11.97
N TYR A 289 -7.80 -9.78 11.15
CA TYR A 289 -8.35 -10.75 10.21
C TYR A 289 -7.35 -11.29 9.18
N LEU A 290 -6.46 -10.43 8.69
CA LEU A 290 -5.41 -10.86 7.77
C LEU A 290 -4.40 -11.74 8.51
N GLY A 291 -4.04 -11.40 9.75
CA GLY A 291 -3.21 -12.27 10.59
C GLY A 291 -3.83 -13.66 10.82
N GLN A 292 -5.13 -13.74 11.12
CA GLN A 292 -5.86 -15.00 11.28
C GLN A 292 -5.90 -15.81 9.97
N PHE A 293 -6.12 -15.15 8.83
CA PHE A 293 -6.06 -15.82 7.53
C PHE A 293 -4.65 -16.35 7.23
N GLY A 294 -3.60 -15.56 7.51
CA GLY A 294 -2.21 -16.02 7.35
C GLY A 294 -1.88 -17.22 8.22
N ALA A 295 -2.37 -17.25 9.47
CA ALA A 295 -2.22 -18.40 10.37
C ALA A 295 -2.95 -19.64 9.84
N ALA A 296 -4.18 -19.48 9.36
CA ALA A 296 -4.95 -20.58 8.76
C ALA A 296 -4.27 -21.12 7.49
N PHE A 297 -3.75 -20.25 6.62
CA PHE A 297 -2.96 -20.65 5.45
C PHE A 297 -1.71 -21.44 5.85
N ASN A 298 -0.94 -20.97 6.83
CA ASN A 298 0.26 -21.66 7.30
C ASN A 298 -0.07 -23.04 7.91
N SER A 299 -1.21 -23.17 8.61
CA SER A 299 -1.68 -24.46 9.13
C SER A 299 -2.02 -25.45 8.01
N MET A 300 -2.72 -24.98 6.98
CA MET A 300 -3.02 -25.78 5.79
C MET A 300 -1.72 -26.22 5.09
N ALA A 301 -0.78 -25.29 4.88
CA ALA A 301 0.51 -25.57 4.27
C ALA A 301 1.30 -26.65 5.03
N ALA A 302 1.34 -26.55 6.37
CA ALA A 302 2.00 -27.54 7.22
C ALA A 302 1.34 -28.93 7.13
N GLN A 303 0.00 -28.98 7.07
CA GLN A 303 -0.73 -30.24 6.96
C GLN A 303 -0.50 -30.92 5.59
N VAL A 304 -0.48 -30.15 4.51
CA VAL A 304 -0.14 -30.66 3.17
C VAL A 304 1.30 -31.20 3.15
N GLN A 305 2.26 -30.45 3.68
CA GLN A 305 3.66 -30.90 3.75
C GLN A 305 3.82 -32.20 4.54
N ALA A 306 3.10 -32.37 5.65
CA ALA A 306 3.12 -33.59 6.45
C ALA A 306 2.53 -34.80 5.70
N VAL A 307 1.47 -34.60 4.92
CA VAL A 307 0.89 -35.68 4.09
C VAL A 307 1.87 -36.10 3.01
N LEU A 308 2.51 -35.14 2.32
CA LEU A 308 3.49 -35.41 1.28
C LEU A 308 4.72 -36.14 1.84
N SER A 309 5.23 -35.73 3.01
CA SER A 309 6.36 -36.41 3.65
C SER A 309 6.02 -37.84 4.05
N ALA A 310 4.82 -38.07 4.60
CA ALA A 310 4.36 -39.40 4.99
C ALA A 310 4.21 -40.34 3.78
N GLN A 311 3.71 -39.84 2.64
CA GLN A 311 3.62 -40.59 1.40
C GLN A 311 5.01 -41.05 0.92
N GLN A 312 6.00 -40.15 0.95
CA GLN A 312 7.38 -40.48 0.55
C GLN A 312 8.02 -41.52 1.48
N GLU A 313 7.84 -41.38 2.79
CA GLU A 313 8.36 -42.33 3.78
C GLU A 313 7.72 -43.71 3.61
N MET A 314 6.41 -43.76 3.39
CA MET A 314 5.69 -45.00 3.10
C MET A 314 6.24 -45.70 1.85
N MET A 315 6.47 -44.97 0.76
CA MET A 315 7.05 -45.55 -0.46
C MET A 315 8.46 -46.12 -0.22
N ARG A 316 9.28 -45.46 0.60
CA ARG A 316 10.61 -45.98 0.99
C ARG A 316 10.50 -47.23 1.86
N ALA A 317 9.62 -47.23 2.85
CA ALA A 317 9.42 -48.38 3.74
C ALA A 317 8.92 -49.60 2.98
N VAL A 318 7.91 -49.42 2.11
CA VAL A 318 7.36 -50.49 1.26
C VAL A 318 8.44 -51.13 0.39
N SER A 319 9.37 -50.34 -0.16
CA SER A 319 10.53 -50.86 -0.92
C SER A 319 11.38 -51.83 -0.10
N HIS A 320 11.76 -51.43 1.12
CA HIS A 320 12.61 -52.23 1.99
C HIS A 320 11.92 -53.49 2.48
N GLU A 321 10.63 -53.39 2.84
CA GLU A 321 9.83 -54.51 3.33
C GLU A 321 9.55 -55.56 2.25
N PHE A 322 9.51 -55.19 0.97
CA PHE A 322 9.38 -56.17 -0.12
C PHE A 322 10.72 -56.82 -0.53
N ARG A 323 11.84 -56.08 -0.50
CA ARG A 323 13.14 -56.63 -0.91
C ARG A 323 13.64 -57.75 0.02
N THR A 324 13.31 -57.65 1.31
CA THR A 324 13.73 -58.64 2.33
C THR A 324 13.13 -60.04 2.15
N PRO A 325 11.79 -60.22 1.99
CA PRO A 325 11.20 -61.53 1.72
C PRO A 325 11.63 -62.09 0.37
N VAL A 326 11.77 -61.25 -0.67
CA VAL A 326 12.30 -61.65 -1.99
C VAL A 326 13.70 -62.27 -1.85
N ALA A 327 14.61 -61.61 -1.12
CA ALA A 327 15.95 -62.13 -0.86
C ALA A 327 15.94 -63.46 -0.07
N ARG A 328 15.03 -63.59 0.90
CA ARG A 328 14.90 -64.83 1.70
C ARG A 328 14.39 -66.00 0.85
N ILE A 329 13.43 -65.76 -0.04
CA ILE A 329 12.93 -66.81 -0.94
C ILE A 329 14.04 -67.23 -1.91
N ARG A 330 14.82 -66.27 -2.46
CA ARG A 330 16.00 -66.58 -3.30
C ARG A 330 17.00 -67.48 -2.56
N PHE A 331 17.35 -67.15 -1.33
CA PHE A 331 18.28 -67.95 -0.52
C PHE A 331 17.73 -69.35 -0.23
N ALA A 332 16.44 -69.47 0.08
CA ALA A 332 15.79 -70.76 0.30
C ALA A 332 15.82 -71.64 -0.96
N LEU A 333 15.62 -71.06 -2.15
CA LEU A 333 15.71 -71.80 -3.41
C LEU A 333 17.14 -72.26 -3.71
N GLN A 334 18.13 -71.41 -3.51
CA GLN A 334 19.55 -71.76 -3.67
C GLN A 334 19.94 -72.96 -2.78
N MET A 335 19.50 -72.97 -1.52
CA MET A 335 19.75 -74.11 -0.62
C MET A 335 19.11 -75.41 -1.12
N VAL A 336 17.89 -75.36 -1.67
CA VAL A 336 17.22 -76.57 -2.20
C VAL A 336 17.88 -77.04 -3.50
N GLU A 337 18.43 -76.11 -4.29
CA GLU A 337 19.17 -76.40 -5.53
C GLU A 337 20.48 -77.15 -5.22
N ASP A 338 21.22 -76.67 -4.22
CA ASP A 338 22.47 -77.28 -3.75
C ASP A 338 22.27 -78.69 -3.14
N MET A 339 21.09 -78.97 -2.58
CA MET A 339 20.77 -80.24 -1.92
C MET A 339 20.11 -81.29 -2.84
N SER A 340 19.75 -80.93 -4.08
CA SER A 340 19.00 -81.81 -4.99
C SER A 340 19.83 -82.24 -6.21
N ASP A 341 19.96 -83.54 -6.45
CA ASP A 341 20.60 -84.10 -7.65
C ASP A 341 19.62 -84.39 -8.81
N SER A 342 18.33 -84.18 -8.59
CA SER A 342 17.31 -84.38 -9.63
C SER A 342 17.34 -83.23 -10.65
N PRO A 343 17.60 -83.51 -11.94
CA PRO A 343 17.64 -82.48 -12.98
C PRO A 343 16.27 -81.78 -13.18
N THR A 344 15.16 -82.45 -12.84
CA THR A 344 13.82 -81.87 -12.88
C THR A 344 13.59 -80.83 -11.78
N ILE A 345 14.13 -81.08 -10.57
CA ILE A 345 14.01 -80.17 -9.43
C ILE A 345 14.90 -78.94 -9.64
N ARG A 346 16.14 -79.10 -10.10
CA ARG A 346 17.01 -77.96 -10.45
C ARG A 346 16.38 -77.08 -11.53
N ARG A 347 15.75 -77.68 -12.55
CA ARG A 347 15.03 -76.94 -13.58
C ARG A 347 13.84 -76.14 -13.01
N GLN A 348 13.08 -76.71 -12.08
CA GLN A 348 11.96 -76.01 -11.43
C GLN A 348 12.44 -74.89 -10.49
N LEU A 349 13.50 -75.10 -9.72
CA LEU A 349 14.08 -74.07 -8.85
C LEU A 349 14.64 -72.89 -9.65
N GLY A 350 15.32 -73.16 -10.76
CA GLY A 350 15.75 -72.12 -11.69
C GLY A 350 14.59 -71.42 -12.42
N GLU A 351 13.39 -72.00 -12.48
CA GLU A 351 12.18 -71.28 -12.90
C GLU A 351 11.67 -70.34 -11.81
N VAL A 352 11.65 -70.77 -10.55
CA VAL A 352 11.19 -69.92 -9.43
C VAL A 352 12.18 -68.77 -9.15
N ASP A 353 13.49 -69.00 -9.23
CA ASP A 353 14.47 -67.92 -9.04
C ASP A 353 14.35 -66.82 -10.11
N ARG A 354 14.06 -67.22 -11.35
CA ARG A 354 13.72 -66.28 -12.43
C ARG A 354 12.42 -65.52 -12.15
N ASP A 355 11.40 -66.16 -11.60
CA ASP A 355 10.16 -65.49 -11.19
C ASP A 355 10.42 -64.47 -10.06
N ILE A 356 11.35 -64.75 -9.14
CA ILE A 356 11.75 -63.83 -8.05
C ILE A 356 12.57 -62.65 -8.58
N GLU A 357 13.53 -62.88 -9.47
CA GLU A 357 14.20 -61.79 -10.19
C GLU A 357 13.19 -60.90 -10.91
N SER A 358 12.18 -61.51 -11.50
CA SER A 358 11.09 -60.81 -12.13
C SER A 358 10.38 -59.92 -11.09
N ILE A 359 10.00 -60.44 -9.92
CA ILE A 359 9.31 -59.66 -8.87
C ILE A 359 10.18 -58.49 -8.37
N ASP A 360 11.47 -58.71 -8.16
CA ASP A 360 12.42 -57.68 -7.72
C ASP A 360 12.48 -56.52 -8.74
N ARG A 361 12.56 -56.85 -10.05
CA ARG A 361 12.50 -55.85 -11.13
C ARG A 361 11.16 -55.10 -11.16
N LEU A 362 10.03 -55.78 -10.93
CA LEU A 362 8.71 -55.12 -10.85
C LEU A 362 8.63 -54.15 -9.69
N ILE A 363 9.17 -54.52 -8.52
CA ILE A 363 9.22 -53.65 -7.35
C ILE A 363 10.07 -52.41 -7.67
N ASP A 364 11.26 -52.60 -8.25
CA ASP A 364 12.15 -51.50 -8.64
C ASP A 364 11.51 -50.58 -9.71
N GLU A 365 10.71 -51.13 -10.63
CA GLU A 365 9.95 -50.36 -11.62
C GLU A 365 8.79 -49.57 -11.00
N ILE A 366 7.99 -50.19 -10.12
CA ILE A 366 6.88 -49.51 -9.42
C ILE A 366 7.40 -48.38 -8.55
N LEU A 367 8.46 -48.62 -7.78
CA LEU A 367 9.03 -47.62 -6.89
C LEU A 367 9.65 -46.47 -7.67
N ALA A 368 10.24 -46.75 -8.83
CA ALA A 368 10.75 -45.72 -9.70
C ALA A 368 9.64 -44.87 -10.33
N TYR A 369 8.57 -45.52 -10.78
CA TYR A 369 7.39 -44.83 -11.27
C TYR A 369 6.77 -43.95 -10.17
N ALA A 370 6.59 -44.50 -8.96
CA ALA A 370 6.08 -43.75 -7.81
C ALA A 370 6.99 -42.59 -7.39
N ARG A 371 8.33 -42.76 -7.46
CA ARG A 371 9.27 -41.67 -7.20
C ARG A 371 9.19 -40.55 -8.25
N LEU A 372 9.02 -40.89 -9.52
CA LEU A 372 8.81 -39.90 -10.58
C LEU A 372 7.48 -39.17 -10.42
N ASP A 373 6.44 -39.88 -9.96
CA ASP A 373 5.13 -39.30 -9.68
C ASP A 373 5.20 -38.34 -8.49
N SER A 374 5.79 -38.78 -7.38
CA SER A 374 6.04 -37.92 -6.22
C SER A 374 7.00 -36.77 -6.54
N ALA A 375 8.07 -36.97 -7.31
CA ALA A 375 9.01 -35.89 -7.64
C ALA A 375 8.38 -34.79 -8.50
N THR A 376 7.42 -35.14 -9.35
CA THR A 376 6.59 -34.17 -10.09
C THR A 376 5.69 -33.36 -9.14
N GLU A 377 5.25 -33.96 -8.03
CA GLU A 377 4.36 -33.34 -7.04
C GLU A 377 5.07 -32.68 -5.84
N THR A 378 6.31 -33.03 -5.53
CA THR A 378 7.06 -32.58 -4.31
C THR A 378 8.33 -31.80 -4.60
N GLY A 379 8.68 -31.53 -5.87
CA GLY A 379 9.83 -30.69 -6.22
C GLY A 379 11.18 -31.25 -5.76
N LEU A 380 11.30 -32.56 -5.52
CA LEU A 380 12.55 -33.18 -5.10
C LEU A 380 13.61 -33.04 -6.22
N MET A 381 14.69 -32.31 -5.89
CA MET A 381 15.95 -32.10 -6.64
C MET A 381 15.98 -32.59 -8.08
N PHE A 382 15.22 -31.91 -8.94
CA PHE A 382 15.57 -31.82 -10.36
C PHE A 382 16.86 -31.00 -10.41
N GLU A 383 17.99 -31.68 -10.64
CA GLU A 383 19.30 -31.05 -10.81
C GLU A 383 19.69 -31.10 -12.30
N PRO A 384 19.02 -30.29 -13.14
CA PRO A 384 19.31 -30.31 -14.56
C PRO A 384 20.72 -29.77 -14.76
N THR A 385 21.56 -30.59 -15.37
CA THR A 385 22.96 -30.28 -15.64
C THR A 385 23.17 -30.31 -17.14
N ALA A 386 24.01 -29.42 -17.65
CA ALA A 386 24.44 -29.48 -19.05
C ALA A 386 25.14 -30.83 -19.30
N THR A 387 24.47 -31.71 -20.05
CA THR A 387 24.87 -33.09 -20.25
C THR A 387 25.00 -33.37 -21.74
N ALA A 388 26.15 -33.95 -22.14
CA ALA A 388 26.37 -34.45 -23.49
C ALA A 388 25.51 -35.70 -23.72
N LEU A 389 24.61 -35.63 -24.68
CA LEU A 389 23.58 -36.66 -24.91
C LEU A 389 24.08 -37.85 -25.73
N MET A 390 25.07 -37.64 -26.61
CA MET A 390 25.65 -38.73 -27.42
C MET A 390 26.39 -39.77 -26.56
N PRO A 391 27.32 -39.40 -25.66
CA PRO A 391 27.98 -40.36 -24.78
C PRO A 391 27.01 -41.13 -23.87
N LEU A 392 25.89 -40.51 -23.51
CA LEU A 392 24.84 -41.14 -22.71
C LEU A 392 24.15 -42.28 -23.47
N ALA A 393 23.82 -42.06 -24.76
CA ALA A 393 23.24 -43.09 -25.62
C ALA A 393 24.24 -44.21 -25.91
N GLU A 394 25.49 -43.88 -26.18
CA GLU A 394 26.58 -44.86 -26.36
C GLU A 394 26.73 -45.75 -25.12
N GLN A 395 26.81 -45.15 -23.92
CA GLN A 395 26.89 -45.89 -22.66
C GLN A 395 25.70 -46.83 -22.46
N VAL A 396 24.49 -46.40 -22.81
CA VAL A 396 23.30 -47.26 -22.73
C VAL A 396 23.41 -48.43 -23.71
N VAL A 397 23.81 -48.19 -24.95
CA VAL A 397 23.98 -49.26 -25.95
C VAL A 397 25.09 -50.22 -25.56
N ASP A 398 26.24 -49.72 -25.11
CA ASP A 398 27.36 -50.56 -24.63
C ASP A 398 26.97 -51.45 -23.46
N SER A 399 26.07 -50.97 -22.59
CA SER A 399 25.56 -51.78 -21.47
C SER A 399 24.56 -52.86 -21.91
N LEU A 400 23.80 -52.63 -22.99
CA LEU A 400 22.75 -53.53 -23.46
C LEU A 400 23.22 -54.50 -24.55
N ALA A 401 24.17 -54.12 -25.40
CA ALA A 401 24.65 -54.93 -26.51
C ALA A 401 25.14 -56.34 -26.10
N PRO A 402 25.86 -56.53 -24.98
CA PRO A 402 26.28 -57.87 -24.53
C PRO A 402 25.11 -58.81 -24.20
N MET A 403 23.94 -58.28 -23.83
CA MET A 403 22.75 -59.07 -23.52
C MET A 403 21.99 -59.53 -24.77
N TYR A 404 22.24 -58.92 -25.92
CA TYR A 404 21.58 -59.22 -27.19
C TYR A 404 22.60 -59.47 -28.31
N PRO A 405 23.45 -60.50 -28.23
CA PRO A 405 24.56 -60.72 -29.17
C PRO A 405 24.12 -61.02 -30.62
N ALA A 406 22.83 -61.34 -30.82
CA ALA A 406 22.25 -61.61 -32.13
C ALA A 406 21.69 -60.35 -32.82
N LEU A 407 21.67 -59.19 -32.14
CA LEU A 407 21.17 -57.92 -32.67
C LEU A 407 22.34 -57.00 -33.00
N GLU A 408 22.24 -56.31 -34.13
CA GLU A 408 23.11 -55.20 -34.48
C GLU A 408 22.49 -53.91 -33.93
N ILE A 409 23.09 -53.37 -32.86
CA ILE A 409 22.67 -52.13 -32.20
C ILE A 409 23.64 -51.01 -32.59
N THR A 410 23.12 -49.95 -33.19
CA THR A 410 23.93 -48.83 -33.69
C THR A 410 23.47 -47.51 -33.10
N VAL A 411 24.42 -46.66 -32.69
CA VAL A 411 24.17 -45.27 -32.31
C VAL A 411 24.72 -44.37 -33.43
N LYS A 412 23.92 -43.41 -33.89
CA LYS A 412 24.30 -42.45 -34.92
C LYS A 412 23.65 -41.09 -34.66
N GLY A 413 24.13 -40.03 -35.30
CA GLY A 413 23.52 -38.70 -35.18
C GLY A 413 24.54 -37.62 -34.90
N GLU A 414 24.04 -36.44 -34.55
CA GLU A 414 24.87 -35.28 -34.23
C GLU A 414 25.04 -35.14 -32.71
N PRO A 415 26.26 -34.85 -32.21
CA PRO A 415 26.45 -34.55 -30.79
C PRO A 415 25.60 -33.33 -30.37
N ALA A 416 24.84 -33.49 -29.30
CA ALA A 416 24.01 -32.43 -28.74
C ALA A 416 24.15 -32.38 -27.21
N ASP A 417 24.06 -31.18 -26.66
CA ASP A 417 24.06 -30.93 -25.23
C ASP A 417 22.68 -30.43 -24.82
N ALA A 418 22.16 -30.92 -23.69
CA ALA A 418 20.91 -30.44 -23.13
C ALA A 418 21.01 -30.29 -21.60
N VAL A 419 20.22 -29.37 -21.06
CA VAL A 419 20.09 -29.13 -19.62
C VAL A 419 19.05 -30.11 -19.07
N VAL A 420 19.51 -31.28 -18.61
CA VAL A 420 18.66 -32.42 -18.23
C VAL A 420 19.18 -33.10 -16.96
N ASP A 421 18.33 -33.89 -16.28
CA ASP A 421 18.82 -34.84 -15.28
C ASP A 421 19.26 -36.13 -15.98
N ALA A 422 20.58 -36.28 -16.14
CA ALA A 422 21.22 -37.38 -16.85
C ALA A 422 20.74 -38.77 -16.37
N ARG A 423 20.45 -38.93 -15.07
CA ARG A 423 20.04 -40.22 -14.48
C ARG A 423 18.70 -40.67 -15.02
N TYR A 424 17.75 -39.74 -15.18
CA TYR A 424 16.42 -40.04 -15.67
C TYR A 424 16.39 -40.21 -17.19
N ILE A 425 17.15 -39.40 -17.93
CA ILE A 425 17.31 -39.59 -19.38
C ILE A 425 17.97 -40.93 -19.70
N GLN A 426 19.04 -41.30 -18.98
CA GLN A 426 19.68 -42.61 -19.12
C GLN A 426 18.67 -43.75 -18.94
N ARG A 427 17.82 -43.64 -17.91
CA ARG A 427 16.79 -44.63 -17.62
C ARG A 427 15.71 -44.69 -18.71
N ALA A 428 15.28 -43.54 -19.24
CA ALA A 428 14.33 -43.49 -20.34
C ALA A 428 14.91 -44.16 -21.59
N LEU A 429 16.17 -43.86 -21.94
CA LEU A 429 16.87 -44.49 -23.06
C LEU A 429 17.03 -46.00 -22.85
N GLN A 430 17.42 -46.45 -21.65
CA GLN A 430 17.50 -47.88 -21.33
C GLN A 430 16.17 -48.58 -21.57
N ASN A 431 15.05 -47.99 -21.13
CA ASN A 431 13.72 -48.55 -21.35
C ASN A 431 13.33 -48.59 -22.83
N LEU A 432 13.64 -47.54 -23.60
CA LEU A 432 13.36 -47.49 -25.03
C LEU A 432 14.19 -48.51 -25.82
N VAL A 433 15.50 -48.56 -25.58
CA VAL A 433 16.42 -49.48 -26.28
C VAL A 433 16.14 -50.92 -25.87
N ALA A 434 15.90 -51.21 -24.59
CA ALA A 434 15.51 -52.55 -24.16
C ALA A 434 14.18 -53.00 -24.79
N ASN A 435 13.21 -52.09 -24.92
CA ASN A 435 11.94 -52.37 -25.61
C ASN A 435 12.16 -52.65 -27.11
N ALA A 436 13.01 -51.87 -27.78
CA ALA A 436 13.38 -52.10 -29.17
C ALA A 436 14.08 -53.46 -29.36
N CYS A 437 15.07 -53.79 -28.52
CA CYS A 437 15.78 -55.07 -28.57
C CYS A 437 14.84 -56.28 -28.35
N HIS A 438 13.84 -56.14 -27.48
CA HIS A 438 12.89 -57.22 -27.23
C HIS A 438 11.99 -57.55 -28.44
N HIS A 439 11.73 -56.55 -29.30
CA HIS A 439 10.83 -56.68 -30.44
C HIS A 439 11.53 -56.74 -31.81
N ALA A 440 12.81 -56.34 -31.88
CA ALA A 440 13.62 -56.39 -33.07
C ALA A 440 13.86 -57.83 -33.55
N ARG A 441 14.05 -57.98 -34.86
CA ARG A 441 14.47 -59.24 -35.48
C ARG A 441 15.99 -59.31 -35.60
N ARG A 442 16.62 -58.22 -36.06
CA ARG A 442 18.08 -58.18 -36.32
C ARG A 442 18.73 -56.84 -36.05
N ARG A 443 18.01 -55.71 -36.14
CA ARG A 443 18.61 -54.38 -36.05
C ARG A 443 17.83 -53.43 -35.14
N VAL A 444 18.59 -52.69 -34.34
CA VAL A 444 18.12 -51.55 -33.56
C VAL A 444 19.02 -50.36 -33.86
N THR A 445 18.42 -49.20 -34.11
CA THR A 445 19.16 -47.97 -34.38
C THR A 445 18.69 -46.86 -33.46
N VAL A 446 19.63 -46.27 -32.72
CA VAL A 446 19.42 -45.07 -31.90
C VAL A 446 19.99 -43.88 -32.68
N THR A 447 19.13 -42.94 -33.05
CA THR A 447 19.52 -41.72 -33.76
C THR A 447 19.33 -40.51 -32.86
N LEU A 448 20.40 -39.73 -32.67
CA LEU A 448 20.33 -38.42 -32.01
C LEU A 448 20.20 -37.33 -33.07
N LEU A 449 19.13 -36.55 -32.99
CA LEU A 449 18.85 -35.43 -33.88
C LEU A 449 18.86 -34.13 -33.07
N ASN A 450 19.59 -33.14 -33.56
CA ASN A 450 19.66 -31.82 -32.98
C ASN A 450 18.87 -30.86 -33.88
N GLU A 451 17.74 -30.36 -33.40
CA GLU A 451 16.91 -29.36 -34.10
C GLU A 451 17.05 -27.99 -33.40
N GLU A 452 16.55 -26.92 -34.03
CA GLU A 452 16.75 -25.55 -33.53
C GLU A 452 16.25 -25.33 -32.09
N ASP A 453 15.11 -25.93 -31.72
CA ASP A 453 14.48 -25.74 -30.41
C ASP A 453 14.41 -27.02 -29.55
N SER A 454 14.89 -28.16 -30.06
CA SER A 454 14.77 -29.45 -29.36
C SER A 454 15.83 -30.46 -29.77
N VAL A 455 16.15 -31.38 -28.86
CA VAL A 455 16.95 -32.57 -29.14
C VAL A 455 16.04 -33.79 -29.11
N MET A 456 16.19 -34.68 -30.09
CA MET A 456 15.36 -35.86 -30.24
C MET A 456 16.19 -37.14 -30.28
N PHE A 457 15.80 -38.13 -29.47
CA PHE A 457 16.27 -39.50 -29.58
C PHE A 457 15.24 -40.36 -30.31
N ASP A 458 15.59 -40.84 -31.50
CA ASP A 458 14.81 -41.80 -32.26
C ASP A 458 15.38 -43.21 -32.06
N VAL A 459 14.59 -44.10 -31.44
CA VAL A 459 14.92 -45.52 -31.28
C VAL A 459 14.07 -46.34 -32.25
N GLU A 460 14.70 -46.89 -33.28
CA GLU A 460 14.08 -47.67 -34.35
C GLU A 460 14.39 -49.17 -34.24
N ASP A 461 13.41 -50.03 -34.53
CA ASP A 461 13.57 -51.49 -34.65
C ASP A 461 13.05 -52.04 -35.99
N ASP A 462 13.47 -53.25 -36.35
CA ASP A 462 12.99 -54.02 -37.52
C ASP A 462 11.92 -55.08 -37.16
N GLY A 463 11.19 -54.83 -36.06
CA GLY A 463 10.16 -55.71 -35.51
C GLY A 463 8.79 -55.58 -36.19
N GLN A 464 7.74 -56.03 -35.49
CA GLN A 464 6.36 -56.02 -35.99
C GLN A 464 5.69 -54.63 -35.94
N GLY A 465 6.33 -53.65 -35.29
CA GLY A 465 5.76 -52.33 -35.03
C GLY A 465 4.57 -52.36 -34.05
N VAL A 466 3.95 -51.19 -33.86
CA VAL A 466 2.76 -51.04 -33.00
C VAL A 466 1.55 -50.59 -33.82
N PRO A 467 0.41 -51.32 -33.74
CA PRO A 467 -0.84 -50.91 -34.39
C PRO A 467 -1.28 -49.50 -33.98
N ARG A 468 -1.76 -48.69 -34.93
CA ARG A 468 -2.17 -47.29 -34.68
C ARG A 468 -3.13 -47.13 -33.51
N ARG A 469 -4.09 -48.06 -33.36
CA ARG A 469 -5.10 -48.06 -32.28
C ARG A 469 -4.52 -48.19 -30.87
N ASP A 470 -3.30 -48.71 -30.75
CA ASP A 470 -2.68 -49.00 -29.46
C ASP A 470 -1.55 -48.02 -29.09
N ARG A 471 -1.10 -47.17 -30.05
CA ARG A 471 0.02 -46.23 -29.90
C ARG A 471 -0.09 -45.25 -28.73
N GLU A 472 -1.31 -44.81 -28.39
CA GLU A 472 -1.52 -43.94 -27.22
C GLU A 472 -1.61 -44.71 -25.90
N ARG A 473 -2.07 -45.97 -25.95
CA ARG A 473 -2.32 -46.77 -24.75
C ARG A 473 -1.05 -47.41 -24.21
N ILE A 474 -0.07 -47.72 -25.03
CA ILE A 474 1.20 -48.36 -24.61
C ILE A 474 2.01 -47.52 -23.61
N PHE A 475 1.79 -46.20 -23.55
CA PHE A 475 2.45 -45.32 -22.58
C PHE A 475 1.72 -45.28 -21.23
N LYS A 476 0.55 -45.92 -21.08
CA LYS A 476 -0.16 -46.02 -19.81
C LYS A 476 0.43 -47.13 -18.94
N PRO A 477 0.57 -46.91 -17.60
CA PRO A 477 1.09 -47.93 -16.69
C PRO A 477 0.34 -49.26 -16.79
N PHE A 478 1.08 -50.37 -16.67
CA PHE A 478 0.56 -51.75 -16.70
C PHE A 478 -0.12 -52.16 -18.01
N THR A 479 0.05 -51.40 -19.10
CA THR A 479 -0.57 -51.73 -20.38
C THR A 479 0.32 -52.69 -21.18
N ARG A 480 -0.27 -53.80 -21.64
CA ARG A 480 0.36 -54.77 -22.55
C ARG A 480 -0.55 -54.97 -23.77
N LEU A 481 0.05 -55.24 -24.92
CA LEU A 481 -0.67 -55.64 -26.12
C LEU A 481 -1.06 -57.12 -26.00
N ASP A 482 -2.36 -57.42 -26.17
CA ASP A 482 -3.00 -58.71 -25.87
C ASP A 482 -2.50 -59.92 -26.70
N ASP A 483 -1.62 -59.72 -27.69
CA ASP A 483 -1.13 -60.77 -28.61
C ASP A 483 0.09 -61.58 -28.09
N SER A 484 0.57 -61.29 -26.88
CA SER A 484 1.73 -61.99 -26.28
C SER A 484 1.36 -63.26 -25.48
N ARG A 485 0.10 -63.69 -25.49
CA ARG A 485 -0.35 -64.91 -24.78
C ARG A 485 -0.11 -66.22 -25.55
N THR A 486 0.16 -66.15 -26.86
CA THR A 486 0.21 -67.34 -27.74
C THR A 486 1.61 -67.95 -27.90
N ARG A 487 2.68 -67.27 -27.46
CA ARG A 487 4.03 -67.84 -27.44
C ARG A 487 4.34 -68.46 -26.07
N ARG A 488 3.89 -69.70 -25.87
CA ARG A 488 4.37 -70.61 -24.81
C ARG A 488 5.88 -70.86 -25.02
N GLY A 489 6.74 -69.97 -24.53
CA GLY A 489 8.19 -70.14 -24.60
C GLY A 489 9.01 -68.94 -24.15
N GLU A 490 8.51 -67.72 -24.34
CA GLU A 490 9.28 -66.49 -24.06
C GLU A 490 8.72 -65.78 -22.82
N ARG A 491 9.10 -66.29 -21.63
CA ARG A 491 8.74 -65.77 -20.30
C ARG A 491 9.46 -64.45 -19.92
N GLN A 492 9.95 -63.69 -20.88
CA GLN A 492 10.84 -62.54 -20.65
C GLN A 492 10.27 -61.24 -21.23
N GLY A 493 8.98 -60.96 -21.02
CA GLY A 493 8.32 -59.71 -21.43
C GLY A 493 8.06 -58.81 -20.23
N GLY A 494 8.50 -57.55 -20.28
CA GLY A 494 8.43 -56.57 -19.18
C GLY A 494 7.02 -56.25 -18.68
N TYR A 495 6.93 -55.53 -17.56
CA TYR A 495 5.70 -55.33 -16.77
C TYR A 495 4.76 -54.24 -17.26
N GLY A 496 5.04 -53.63 -18.42
CA GLY A 496 4.25 -52.51 -18.94
C GLY A 496 4.46 -51.19 -18.17
N LEU A 497 5.55 -51.07 -17.40
CA LEU A 497 5.94 -49.83 -16.72
C LEU A 497 7.05 -49.07 -17.45
N GLY A 498 7.88 -49.75 -18.26
CA GLY A 498 9.01 -49.13 -18.96
C GLY A 498 8.63 -47.92 -19.82
N LEU A 499 7.64 -48.05 -20.70
CA LEU A 499 7.18 -46.94 -21.56
C LEU A 499 6.43 -45.85 -20.77
N ALA A 500 5.75 -46.21 -19.68
CA ALA A 500 5.13 -45.23 -18.78
C ALA A 500 6.18 -44.39 -18.04
N ILE A 501 7.31 -45.00 -17.65
CA ILE A 501 8.47 -44.29 -17.10
C ILE A 501 9.05 -43.33 -18.13
N VAL A 502 9.21 -43.75 -19.40
CA VAL A 502 9.69 -42.88 -20.48
C VAL A 502 8.77 -41.66 -20.66
N ALA A 503 7.46 -41.89 -20.75
CA ALA A 503 6.48 -40.81 -20.89
C ALA A 503 6.54 -39.82 -19.71
N ARG A 504 6.72 -40.34 -18.48
CA ARG A 504 6.83 -39.49 -17.29
C ARG A 504 8.14 -38.69 -17.27
N VAL A 505 9.26 -39.32 -17.63
CA VAL A 505 10.56 -38.63 -17.75
C VAL A 505 10.51 -37.53 -18.80
N ALA A 506 9.87 -37.80 -19.96
CA ALA A 506 9.67 -36.80 -21.00
C ALA A 506 8.86 -35.60 -20.49
N GLN A 507 7.70 -35.86 -19.88
CA GLN A 507 6.85 -34.82 -19.29
C GLN A 507 7.59 -33.98 -18.25
N TRP A 508 8.39 -34.63 -17.40
CA TRP A 508 9.12 -33.95 -16.34
C TRP A 508 10.24 -33.03 -16.88
N HIS A 509 10.79 -33.34 -18.05
CA HIS A 509 11.72 -32.48 -18.79
C HIS A 509 11.00 -31.52 -19.76
N GLN A 510 9.67 -31.35 -19.65
CA GLN A 510 8.85 -30.55 -20.57
C GLN A 510 8.93 -31.00 -22.03
N GLY A 511 9.33 -32.25 -22.25
CA GLY A 511 9.41 -32.90 -23.54
C GLY A 511 8.19 -33.78 -23.85
N GLN A 512 8.29 -34.54 -24.93
CA GLN A 512 7.24 -35.45 -25.38
C GLN A 512 7.85 -36.77 -25.86
N VAL A 513 7.08 -37.85 -25.74
CA VAL A 513 7.40 -39.14 -26.35
C VAL A 513 6.34 -39.49 -27.38
N ALA A 514 6.77 -39.90 -28.56
CA ALA A 514 5.89 -40.30 -29.65
C ALA A 514 6.30 -41.68 -30.18
N ILE A 515 5.39 -42.31 -30.90
CA ILE A 515 5.64 -43.56 -31.60
C ILE A 515 5.12 -43.49 -33.03
N ASP A 516 5.95 -43.91 -33.97
CA ASP A 516 5.56 -44.10 -35.35
C ASP A 516 6.12 -45.41 -35.93
N THR A 517 5.87 -45.67 -37.21
CA THR A 517 6.52 -46.74 -37.96
C THR A 517 7.86 -46.25 -38.48
N SER A 518 8.91 -47.03 -38.27
CA SER A 518 10.23 -46.73 -38.83
C SER A 518 10.17 -46.80 -40.36
N THR A 519 10.60 -45.74 -41.04
CA THR A 519 10.66 -45.70 -42.51
C THR A 519 11.90 -46.42 -43.06
N THR A 520 12.92 -46.61 -42.21
CA THR A 520 14.22 -47.19 -42.54
C THR A 520 14.25 -48.70 -42.27
N LEU A 521 13.71 -49.14 -41.12
CA LEU A 521 13.73 -50.54 -40.65
C LEU A 521 12.37 -51.23 -40.74
N GLY A 522 11.27 -50.48 -40.87
CA GLY A 522 9.91 -51.03 -41.06
C GLY A 522 9.20 -51.48 -39.78
N GLY A 523 9.87 -51.47 -38.62
CA GLY A 523 9.28 -51.78 -37.30
C GLY A 523 8.76 -50.52 -36.57
N ALA A 524 8.93 -50.44 -35.25
CA ALA A 524 8.54 -49.24 -34.49
C ALA A 524 9.68 -48.20 -34.44
N ARG A 525 9.30 -46.93 -34.34
CA ARG A 525 10.18 -45.79 -34.04
C ARG A 525 9.62 -45.05 -32.84
N PHE A 526 10.36 -45.05 -31.75
CA PHE A 526 10.04 -44.26 -30.56
C PHE A 526 10.88 -42.99 -30.56
N SER A 527 10.23 -41.84 -30.47
CA SER A 527 10.89 -40.54 -30.50
C SER A 527 10.74 -39.86 -29.14
N LEU A 528 11.84 -39.67 -28.42
CA LEU A 528 11.89 -38.88 -27.18
C LEU A 528 12.42 -37.49 -27.51
N VAL A 529 11.56 -36.48 -27.43
CA VAL A 529 11.85 -35.08 -27.74
C VAL A 529 12.04 -34.30 -26.45
N LEU A 530 13.14 -33.58 -26.33
CA LEU A 530 13.52 -32.76 -25.17
C LEU A 530 13.74 -31.32 -25.64
N PRO A 531 13.12 -30.31 -25.02
CA PRO A 531 13.36 -28.91 -25.40
C PRO A 531 14.78 -28.47 -25.03
N ILE A 532 15.44 -27.72 -25.91
CA ILE A 532 16.73 -27.08 -25.59
C ILE A 532 16.41 -25.84 -24.74
N GLN A 533 16.54 -25.96 -23.42
CA GLN A 533 16.59 -24.76 -22.59
C GLN A 533 17.92 -24.06 -22.88
N HIS A 534 17.90 -23.09 -23.81
CA HIS A 534 19.00 -22.14 -23.93
C HIS A 534 19.22 -21.55 -22.54
N ARG A 535 20.40 -21.79 -21.96
CA ARG A 535 20.90 -20.97 -20.86
C ARG A 535 20.76 -19.54 -21.37
N ALA A 536 19.89 -18.74 -20.74
CA ALA A 536 19.77 -17.33 -21.04
C ALA A 536 21.19 -16.78 -21.02
N ALA A 537 21.72 -16.46 -22.20
CA ALA A 537 22.97 -15.75 -22.32
C ALA A 537 22.78 -14.46 -21.54
N ASP A 538 23.75 -14.16 -20.68
CA ASP A 538 23.80 -12.97 -19.84
C ASP A 538 23.21 -11.76 -20.58
N SER A 539 22.15 -11.18 -20.00
CA SER A 539 21.76 -9.82 -20.33
C SER A 539 22.99 -8.93 -20.09
N PRO A 540 23.49 -8.20 -21.10
CA PRO A 540 24.59 -7.28 -20.88
C PRO A 540 24.08 -6.04 -20.12
N GLU A 541 24.70 -5.83 -18.96
CA GLU A 541 24.77 -4.63 -18.10
C GLU A 541 23.49 -4.02 -17.50
#